data_AF-A0A2H1WAF7-F1
#
_entry.id   AF-A0A2H1WAF7-F1
#
_cell.length_a   1.000
_cell.length_b   1.000
_cell.length_c   1.000
_cell.angle_alpha   90.00
_cell.angle_beta   90.00
_cell.angle_gamma   90.00
#
_symmetry.space_group_name_H-M   'P 1'
#
loop_
_entity.id
_entity.type
_entity.pdbx_description
1 polymer ?
#
loop_
_entity_poly.entity_id
_entity_poly.type
_entity_poly.pdbx_seq_one_letter_code
_entity_poly.pdbx_strand_id
1 'polypeptide(L)'
;MPPKKRLSLSRNSRESKRMRNTRSQESAEERAHRLNSMRVSASTSRANETSPEREMRLAADRARRATSRASQSSSKRELSLTIDREQHMLSREAETASQRGLRLTADR
;
A
#
# COMPACT_ATOMS: atom_id res chain seq x y z
N MET A 1 10.44 -39.02 16.90
CA MET A 1 10.75 -37.59 16.77
C MET A 1 9.78 -36.78 17.61
N PRO A 2 10.22 -35.81 18.44
CA PRO A 2 9.29 -34.99 19.20
C PRO A 2 8.61 -33.96 18.28
N PRO A 3 7.29 -33.76 18.40
CA PRO A 3 6.56 -32.82 17.55
C PRO A 3 7.00 -31.38 17.86
N LYS A 4 7.50 -30.68 16.84
CA LYS A 4 7.89 -29.26 16.93
C LYS A 4 6.62 -28.44 17.20
N LYS A 5 6.45 -27.94 18.43
CA LYS A 5 5.38 -27.00 18.80
C LYS A 5 5.52 -25.77 17.90
N ARG A 6 4.59 -25.60 16.96
CA ARG A 6 4.46 -24.35 16.19
C ARG A 6 4.09 -23.27 17.21
N LEU A 7 5.04 -22.43 17.61
CA LEU A 7 4.76 -21.24 18.41
C LEU A 7 3.80 -20.39 17.59
N SER A 8 2.52 -20.45 17.92
CA SER A 8 1.53 -19.55 17.37
C SER A 8 1.90 -18.16 17.87
N LEU A 9 2.52 -17.36 17.02
CA LEU A 9 2.52 -15.90 17.12
C LEU A 9 1.07 -15.44 16.92
N SER A 10 0.25 -15.76 17.91
CA SER A 10 -1.19 -15.55 17.94
C SER A 10 -1.45 -14.08 18.26
N ARG A 11 -2.50 -13.53 17.64
CA ARG A 11 -3.10 -12.22 17.98
C ARG A 11 -3.40 -12.03 19.48
N ASN A 12 -3.37 -13.12 20.25
CA ASN A 12 -3.64 -13.16 21.68
C ASN A 12 -2.37 -13.31 22.55
N SER A 13 -1.17 -13.21 21.97
CA SER A 13 0.07 -13.22 22.76
C SER A 13 0.09 -12.04 23.73
N ARG A 14 0.73 -12.23 24.90
CA ARG A 14 0.89 -11.17 25.92
C ARG A 14 1.52 -9.91 25.33
N GLU A 15 2.49 -10.10 24.44
CA GLU A 15 3.16 -9.03 23.71
C GLU A 15 2.21 -8.30 22.74
N SER A 16 1.40 -9.03 21.97
CA SER A 16 0.41 -8.42 21.07
C SER A 16 -0.62 -7.58 21.82
N LYS A 17 -1.05 -8.04 23.02
CA LYS A 17 -1.96 -7.29 23.90
C LYS A 17 -1.29 -6.03 24.46
N ARG A 18 -0.04 -6.14 24.93
CA ARG A 18 0.76 -5.00 25.40
C ARG A 18 0.90 -3.95 24.30
N MET A 19 1.32 -4.35 23.10
CA MET A 19 1.49 -3.44 21.96
C MET A 19 0.18 -2.79 21.51
N ARG A 20 -0.96 -3.47 21.68
CA ARG A 20 -2.27 -2.86 21.39
C ARG A 20 -2.61 -1.77 22.42
N ASN A 21 -2.39 -2.07 23.70
CA ASN A 21 -2.68 -1.14 24.78
C ASN A 21 -1.78 0.11 24.70
N THR A 22 -0.49 -0.06 24.42
CA THR A 22 0.41 1.08 24.20
C THR A 22 -0.06 1.93 23.04
N ARG A 23 -0.38 1.31 21.88
CA ARG A 23 -0.90 2.03 20.70
C ARG A 23 -2.22 2.75 20.94
N SER A 24 -3.10 2.23 21.79
CA SER A 24 -4.37 2.89 22.13
C SER A 24 -4.21 4.08 23.07
N GLN A 25 -3.08 4.16 23.77
CA GLN A 25 -2.76 5.24 24.71
C GLN A 25 -1.80 6.29 24.11
N GLU A 26 -1.33 6.07 22.88
CA GLU A 26 -0.46 7.02 22.17
C GLU A 26 -1.15 8.38 22.02
N SER A 27 -0.40 9.45 22.29
CA SER A 27 -0.79 10.79 21.87
C SER A 27 -0.77 10.92 20.33
N ALA A 28 -1.41 11.96 19.81
CA ALA A 28 -1.36 12.24 18.37
C ALA A 28 0.09 12.46 17.87
N GLU A 29 0.92 13.11 18.69
CA GLU A 29 2.33 13.38 18.40
C GLU A 29 3.15 12.09 18.41
N GLU A 30 3.00 11.25 19.44
CA GLU A 30 3.68 9.96 19.54
C GLU A 30 3.32 9.04 18.36
N ARG A 31 2.03 9.01 18.00
CA ARG A 31 1.55 8.28 16.83
C ARG A 31 2.18 8.82 15.55
N ALA A 32 2.25 10.14 15.38
CA ALA A 32 2.86 10.77 14.22
C ALA A 32 4.36 10.44 14.13
N HIS A 33 5.10 10.57 15.24
CA HIS A 33 6.51 10.19 15.31
C HIS A 33 6.72 8.71 14.95
N ARG A 34 5.94 7.79 15.52
CA ARG A 34 6.04 6.37 15.22
C ARG A 34 5.76 6.08 13.74
N LEU A 35 4.70 6.66 13.17
CA LEU A 35 4.38 6.48 11.75
C LEU A 35 5.47 7.08 10.84
N ASN A 36 6.07 8.19 11.24
CA ASN A 36 7.18 8.79 10.51
C ASN A 36 8.42 7.87 10.53
N SER A 37 8.81 7.36 11.70
CA SER A 37 9.92 6.41 11.82
C SER A 37 9.70 5.15 10.98
N MET A 38 8.47 4.62 10.97
CA MET A 38 8.10 3.49 10.10
C MET A 38 8.22 3.83 8.61
N ARG A 39 7.82 5.05 8.21
CA ARG A 39 7.94 5.51 6.82
C ARG A 39 9.41 5.63 6.40
N VAL A 40 10.26 6.23 7.25
CA VAL A 40 11.71 6.36 7.01
C VAL A 40 12.34 4.97 6.85
N SER A 41 12.09 4.06 7.80
CA SER A 41 12.62 2.69 7.73
C SER A 41 12.15 1.93 6.47
N ALA A 42 10.88 2.07 6.08
CA ALA A 42 10.38 1.44 4.87
C ALA A 42 10.99 2.08 3.59
N SER A 43 11.33 3.37 3.62
CA SER A 43 12.01 4.05 2.51
C SER A 43 13.46 3.60 2.39
N THR A 44 14.19 3.53 3.49
CA THR A 44 15.59 3.06 3.50
C THR A 44 15.70 1.60 3.07
N SER A 45 14.79 0.74 3.53
CA SER A 45 14.71 -0.64 3.06
C SER A 45 14.46 -0.72 1.56
N ARG A 46 13.53 0.08 1.01
CA ARG A 46 13.26 0.12 -0.44
C ARG A 46 14.44 0.64 -1.26
N ALA A 47 15.17 1.62 -0.75
CA ALA A 47 16.34 2.18 -1.42
C ALA A 47 17.49 1.16 -1.54
N ASN A 48 17.56 0.23 -0.58
CA ASN A 48 18.57 -0.83 -0.54
C ASN A 48 18.08 -2.16 -1.13
N GLU A 49 16.87 -2.22 -1.70
CA GLU A 49 16.35 -3.44 -2.36
C GLU A 49 17.21 -3.78 -3.58
N THR A 50 17.60 -5.06 -3.69
CA THR A 50 18.18 -5.58 -4.93
C THR A 50 17.10 -5.75 -5.99
N SER A 51 17.50 -5.83 -7.28
CA SER A 51 16.57 -6.08 -8.39
C SER A 51 15.65 -7.30 -8.17
N PRO A 52 16.15 -8.50 -7.80
CA PRO A 52 15.26 -9.65 -7.58
C PRO A 52 14.30 -9.46 -6.39
N GLU A 53 14.75 -8.83 -5.30
CA GLU A 53 13.87 -8.52 -4.16
C GLU A 53 12.75 -7.56 -4.56
N ARG A 54 13.09 -6.54 -5.34
CA ARG A 54 12.12 -5.58 -5.88
C ARG A 54 11.09 -6.29 -6.77
N GLU A 55 11.52 -7.20 -7.64
CA GLU A 55 10.63 -7.97 -8.51
C GLU A 55 9.68 -8.86 -7.70
N MET A 56 10.19 -9.60 -6.72
CA MET A 56 9.36 -10.41 -5.82
C MET A 56 8.35 -9.56 -5.06
N ARG A 57 8.77 -8.41 -4.51
CA ARG A 57 7.86 -7.50 -3.80
C ARG A 57 6.77 -6.99 -4.73
N LEU A 58 7.11 -6.55 -5.94
CA LEU A 58 6.14 -6.06 -6.92
C LEU A 58 5.19 -7.17 -7.40
N ALA A 59 5.68 -8.41 -7.58
CA ALA A 59 4.83 -9.55 -7.90
C ALA A 59 3.82 -9.83 -6.78
N ALA A 60 4.26 -9.83 -5.53
CA ALA A 60 3.40 -10.00 -4.37
C ALA A 60 2.37 -8.85 -4.23
N ASP A 61 2.79 -7.60 -4.49
CA ASP A 61 1.90 -6.44 -4.51
C ASP A 61 0.81 -6.56 -5.59
N ARG A 62 1.17 -6.99 -6.81
CA ARG A 62 0.21 -7.23 -7.90
C ARG A 62 -0.80 -8.32 -7.52
N ALA A 63 -0.33 -9.43 -6.96
CA ALA A 63 -1.20 -10.53 -6.52
C ALA A 63 -2.18 -10.06 -5.44
N ARG A 64 -1.73 -9.34 -4.41
CA ARG A 64 -2.60 -8.77 -3.37
C ARG A 64 -3.63 -7.79 -3.92
N ARG A 65 -3.25 -6.97 -4.90
CA ARG A 65 -4.19 -6.04 -5.55
C ARG A 65 -5.22 -6.79 -6.38
N ALA A 66 -4.83 -7.83 -7.10
CA ALA A 66 -5.75 -8.66 -7.88
C ALA A 66 -6.79 -9.33 -6.97
N THR A 67 -6.35 -9.95 -5.87
CA THR A 67 -7.27 -10.57 -4.90
C THR A 67 -8.20 -9.54 -4.25
N SER A 68 -7.67 -8.38 -3.83
CA SER A 68 -8.47 -7.32 -3.24
C SER A 68 -9.52 -6.75 -4.20
N ARG A 69 -9.23 -6.67 -5.51
CA ARG A 69 -10.18 -6.22 -6.53
C ARG A 69 -11.24 -7.28 -6.81
N ALA A 70 -10.85 -8.56 -6.86
CA ALA A 70 -11.79 -9.65 -7.05
C ALA A 70 -12.80 -9.75 -5.90
N SER A 71 -12.40 -9.40 -4.67
CA SER A 71 -13.28 -9.37 -3.50
C SER A 71 -13.96 -8.02 -3.25
N GLN A 72 -13.85 -7.05 -4.17
CA GLN A 72 -14.39 -5.71 -3.97
C GLN A 72 -15.90 -5.69 -4.20
N SER A 73 -16.64 -5.02 -3.32
CA SER A 73 -18.09 -4.77 -3.51
C SER A 73 -18.34 -3.86 -4.72
N SER A 74 -19.50 -4.02 -5.39
CA SER A 74 -19.92 -3.18 -6.52
C SER A 74 -19.84 -1.68 -6.23
N SER A 75 -20.39 -1.22 -5.10
CA SER A 75 -20.36 0.21 -4.70
C SER A 75 -18.92 0.75 -4.58
N LYS A 76 -18.01 0.02 -3.91
CA LYS A 76 -16.60 0.41 -3.83
C LYS A 76 -15.93 0.44 -5.21
N ARG A 77 -16.28 -0.47 -6.11
CA ARG A 77 -15.74 -0.50 -7.48
C ARG A 77 -16.22 0.72 -8.25
N GLU A 78 -17.50 1.04 -8.15
CA GLU A 78 -18.10 2.20 -8.81
C GLU A 78 -17.46 3.51 -8.33
N LEU A 79 -17.35 3.70 -7.00
CA LEU A 79 -16.65 4.84 -6.43
C LEU A 79 -15.18 4.95 -6.91
N SER A 80 -14.48 3.81 -7.04
CA SER A 80 -13.11 3.83 -7.54
C SER A 80 -13.05 4.28 -9.01
N LEU A 81 -14.02 3.86 -9.83
CA LEU A 81 -14.11 4.25 -11.24
C LEU A 81 -14.54 5.71 -11.42
N THR A 82 -15.41 6.24 -10.56
CA THR A 82 -15.79 7.67 -10.61
C THR A 82 -14.58 8.54 -10.28
N ILE A 83 -13.85 8.21 -9.21
CA ILE A 83 -12.63 8.93 -8.83
C ILE A 83 -11.60 8.85 -9.97
N ASP A 84 -11.39 7.67 -10.55
CA ASP A 84 -10.42 7.50 -11.65
C ASP A 84 -10.78 8.36 -12.87
N ARG A 85 -12.06 8.41 -13.25
CA ARG A 85 -12.55 9.27 -14.34
C ARG A 85 -12.36 10.75 -14.04
N GLU A 86 -12.69 11.19 -12.83
CA GLU A 86 -12.51 12.59 -12.40
C GLU A 86 -11.02 12.99 -12.44
N GLN A 87 -10.14 12.16 -11.91
CA GLN A 87 -8.69 12.41 -11.94
C GLN A 87 -8.16 12.45 -13.38
N HIS A 88 -8.65 11.56 -14.25
CA HIS A 88 -8.29 11.57 -15.66
C HIS A 88 -8.78 12.85 -16.36
N MET A 89 -9.99 13.31 -16.08
CA MET A 89 -10.49 14.59 -16.61
C MET A 89 -9.65 15.77 -16.15
N LEU A 90 -9.38 15.88 -14.84
CA LEU A 90 -8.55 16.95 -14.29
C LEU A 90 -7.14 16.94 -14.89
N SER A 91 -6.56 15.75 -15.10
CA SER A 91 -5.26 15.63 -15.77
C SER A 91 -5.33 16.10 -17.22
N ARG A 92 -6.42 15.84 -17.95
CA ARG A 92 -6.62 16.28 -19.34
C ARG A 92 -6.82 17.79 -19.45
N GLU A 93 -7.54 18.39 -18.50
CA GLU A 93 -7.74 19.85 -18.42
C GLU A 93 -6.43 20.58 -18.10
N ALA A 94 -5.57 19.98 -17.29
CA ALA A 94 -4.25 20.51 -16.95
C ALA A 94 -3.16 20.23 -18.01
N GLU A 95 -3.47 19.53 -19.11
CA GLU A 95 -2.48 19.24 -20.15
C GLU A 95 -2.00 20.51 -20.85
N THR A 96 -0.68 20.65 -20.93
CA THR A 96 -0.06 21.60 -21.86
C THR A 96 -0.24 21.13 -23.31
N ALA A 97 -0.17 22.05 -24.28
CA ALA A 97 -0.27 21.71 -25.70
C ALA A 97 0.76 20.65 -26.15
N SER A 98 1.98 20.70 -25.60
CA SER A 98 3.03 19.70 -25.87
C SER A 98 2.65 18.32 -25.33
N GLN A 99 2.19 18.24 -24.08
CA GLN A 99 1.73 16.97 -23.48
C GLN A 99 0.54 16.38 -24.24
N ARG A 100 -0.42 17.22 -24.64
CA ARG A 100 -1.55 16.81 -25.47
C ARG A 100 -1.09 16.27 -26.81
N GLY A 101 -0.11 16.92 -27.45
CA GLY A 101 0.50 16.46 -28.69
C GLY A 101 1.14 15.08 -28.56
N LEU A 102 2.02 14.90 -27.56
CA LEU A 102 2.69 13.63 -27.27
C LEU A 102 1.70 12.49 -27.02
N ARG A 103 0.63 12.77 -26.27
CA ARG A 103 -0.41 11.79 -26.02
C ARG A 103 -1.14 11.38 -27.30
N LEU A 104 -1.62 12.34 -28.08
CA LEU A 104 -2.34 12.05 -29.32
C LEU A 104 -1.46 11.31 -30.35
N THR A 105 -0.14 11.47 -30.29
CA THR A 105 0.80 10.67 -31.09
C THR A 105 1.06 9.28 -30.52
N ALA A 106 1.01 9.11 -29.20
CA ALA A 106 1.17 7.80 -28.56
C ALA A 106 -0.10 6.93 -28.66
N ASP A 107 -1.27 7.57 -28.83
CA ASP A 107 -2.56 6.91 -29.02
C ASP A 107 -2.81 6.47 -30.49
N ARG A 108 -1.89 6.77 -31.42
CA ARG A 108 -1.91 6.30 -32.83
C ARG A 108 -1.14 5.00 -32.98
#